data_AF-A0A7W7WN75-F1
#
_entry.id   AF-A0A7W7WN75-F1
#
_cell.length_a   1.000
_cell.length_b   1.000
_cell.length_c   1.000
_cell.angle_alpha   90.00
_cell.angle_beta   90.00
_cell.angle_gamma   90.00
#
_symmetry.space_group_name_H-M   'P 1'
#
loop_
_entity.id
_entity.type
_entity.pdbx_description
1 polymer ?
#
loop_
_entity_poly.entity_id
_entity_poly.type
_entity_poly.pdbx_seq_one_letter_code
_entity_poly.pdbx_strand_id
1 'polypeptide(L)'
;MRTVRRGLLEAAVLYTLGMLVAALGAAGWTLADNGSFRWRFGVLLVVSGTLLTLTGGGLQMSRFATKEIRVLLGASPERETATGSQVLTSFGVFLLVAVPLIATGMTLTA
;
A
#
# COMPACT_ATOMS: atom_id res chain seq x y z
N MET A 1 -16.29 -0.63 17.78
CA MET A 1 -16.19 -1.89 17.01
C MET A 1 -16.52 -1.77 15.51
N ARG A 2 -17.59 -1.05 15.09
CA ARG A 2 -17.95 -0.93 13.66
C ARG A 2 -16.89 -0.23 12.78
N THR A 3 -16.16 0.73 13.32
CA THR A 3 -15.05 1.44 12.65
C THR A 3 -13.85 0.53 12.37
N VAL A 4 -13.41 -0.25 13.37
CA VAL A 4 -12.29 -1.20 13.23
C VAL A 4 -12.56 -2.23 12.12
N ARG A 5 -13.79 -2.78 12.07
CA ARG A 5 -14.18 -3.75 11.03
C ARG A 5 -14.19 -3.14 9.63
N ARG A 6 -14.55 -1.85 9.48
CA ARG A 6 -14.49 -1.15 8.19
C ARG A 6 -13.06 -0.92 7.73
N GLY A 7 -12.17 -0.50 8.63
CA GLY A 7 -10.74 -0.35 8.32
C GLY A 7 -10.09 -1.68 7.90
N LEU A 8 -10.45 -2.78 8.58
CA LEU A 8 -9.97 -4.11 8.21
C LEU A 8 -10.49 -4.56 6.82
N LEU A 9 -11.75 -4.26 6.51
CA LEU A 9 -12.32 -4.57 5.19
C LEU A 9 -11.69 -3.73 4.08
N GLU A 10 -11.45 -2.43 4.31
CA GLU A 10 -10.71 -1.59 3.35
C GLU A 10 -9.31 -2.16 3.09
N ALA A 11 -8.59 -2.55 4.14
CA ALA A 11 -7.26 -3.13 4.01
C ALA A 11 -7.31 -4.47 3.23
N ALA A 12 -8.27 -5.33 3.55
CA ALA A 12 -8.47 -6.60 2.85
C ALA A 12 -8.78 -6.39 1.36
N VAL A 13 -9.64 -5.42 1.03
CA VAL A 13 -9.97 -5.08 -0.37
C VAL A 13 -8.73 -4.60 -1.11
N LEU A 14 -7.96 -3.67 -0.53
CA LEU A 14 -6.73 -3.15 -1.15
C LEU A 14 -5.68 -4.23 -1.36
N TYR A 15 -5.49 -5.10 -0.37
CA TYR A 15 -4.58 -6.24 -0.48
C TYR A 15 -5.00 -7.19 -1.61
N THR A 16 -6.29 -7.55 -1.65
CA THR A 16 -6.83 -8.45 -2.68
C THR A 16 -6.69 -7.85 -4.06
N LEU A 17 -6.96 -6.54 -4.21
CA LEU A 17 -6.80 -5.82 -5.47
C LEU A 17 -5.33 -5.79 -5.91
N GLY A 18 -4.41 -5.55 -4.99
CA GLY A 18 -2.97 -5.58 -5.26
C GLY A 18 -2.50 -6.97 -5.73
N MET A 19 -2.98 -8.04 -5.08
CA MET A 19 -2.72 -9.41 -5.55
C MET A 19 -3.26 -9.66 -6.95
N LEU A 20 -4.47 -9.18 -7.24
CA LEU A 20 -5.13 -9.38 -8.52
C LEU A 20 -4.39 -8.65 -9.66
N VAL A 21 -3.93 -7.43 -9.42
CA VAL A 21 -3.09 -6.68 -10.38
C VAL A 21 -1.77 -7.40 -10.63
N ALA A 22 -1.10 -7.86 -9.58
CA ALA A 22 0.14 -8.64 -9.72
C ALA A 22 -0.09 -9.95 -10.49
N ALA A 23 -1.22 -10.62 -10.27
CA ALA A 23 -1.57 -11.87 -10.96
C ALA A 23 -1.83 -11.64 -12.46
N LEU A 24 -2.56 -10.59 -12.81
CA LEU A 24 -2.79 -10.22 -14.21
C LEU A 24 -1.50 -9.81 -14.92
N GLY A 25 -0.64 -9.04 -14.26
CA GLY A 25 0.67 -8.68 -14.77
C GLY A 25 1.55 -9.92 -15.00
N ALA A 26 1.55 -10.85 -14.05
CA ALA A 26 2.31 -12.09 -14.16
C ALA A 26 1.77 -12.96 -15.29
N ALA A 27 0.45 -13.08 -15.44
CA ALA A 27 -0.18 -13.83 -16.52
C ALA A 27 0.21 -13.27 -17.89
N GLY A 28 0.14 -11.93 -18.06
CA GLY A 28 0.58 -11.25 -19.27
C GLY A 28 2.06 -11.49 -19.57
N TRP A 29 2.92 -11.41 -18.55
CA TRP A 29 4.35 -11.67 -18.71
C TRP A 29 4.62 -13.14 -19.08
N THR A 30 3.87 -14.08 -18.52
CA THR A 30 4.01 -15.50 -18.85
C THR A 30 3.60 -15.84 -20.26
N LEU A 31 2.54 -15.21 -20.78
CA LEU A 31 2.11 -15.36 -22.15
C LEU A 31 3.15 -14.84 -23.16
N ALA A 32 3.89 -13.79 -22.80
CA ALA A 32 4.88 -13.19 -23.68
C ALA A 32 6.18 -14.01 -23.80
N ASP A 33 6.59 -14.68 -22.72
CA ASP A 33 7.98 -15.15 -22.58
C ASP A 33 8.08 -16.55 -21.95
N ASN A 34 6.99 -17.34 -22.03
CA ASN A 34 6.88 -18.78 -21.68
C ASN A 34 7.63 -19.25 -20.41
N GLY A 35 7.74 -18.39 -19.40
CA GLY A 35 8.55 -18.61 -18.21
C GLY A 35 7.71 -18.90 -16.97
N SER A 36 8.38 -19.09 -15.83
CA SER A 36 7.72 -19.42 -14.56
C SER A 36 6.80 -18.29 -14.08
N PHE A 37 5.48 -18.57 -14.06
CA PHE A 37 4.47 -17.68 -13.47
C PHE A 37 4.78 -17.36 -12.01
N ARG A 38 5.21 -18.36 -11.25
CA ARG A 38 5.45 -18.22 -9.80
C ARG A 38 6.53 -17.19 -9.49
N TRP A 39 7.65 -17.23 -10.21
CA TRP A 39 8.73 -16.26 -10.04
C TRP A 39 8.28 -14.84 -10.43
N ARG A 40 7.65 -14.71 -11.61
CA ARG A 40 7.19 -13.41 -12.15
C ARG A 40 6.11 -12.77 -11.27
N PHE A 41 5.20 -13.58 -10.74
CA PHE A 41 4.19 -13.15 -9.77
C PHE A 41 4.83 -12.67 -8.47
N GLY A 42 5.83 -13.39 -7.95
CA GLY A 42 6.58 -12.97 -6.77
C GLY A 42 7.29 -11.63 -6.97
N VAL A 43 7.96 -11.44 -8.11
CA VAL A 43 8.62 -10.17 -8.48
C VAL A 43 7.61 -9.02 -8.54
N LEU A 44 6.47 -9.22 -9.20
CA LEU A 44 5.43 -8.19 -9.32
C LEU A 44 4.82 -7.82 -7.97
N LEU A 45 4.65 -8.78 -7.06
CA LEU A 45 4.19 -8.50 -5.70
C LEU A 45 5.19 -7.63 -4.92
N VAL A 46 6.49 -7.93 -5.02
CA VAL A 46 7.54 -7.11 -4.40
C VAL A 46 7.51 -5.70 -4.99
N VAL A 47 7.50 -5.57 -6.32
CA VAL A 47 7.49 -4.26 -7.01
C VAL A 47 6.25 -3.45 -6.62
N SER A 48 5.06 -4.04 -6.63
CA SER A 48 3.83 -3.36 -6.22
C SER A 48 3.87 -2.92 -4.76
N GLY A 49 4.35 -3.77 -3.86
CA GLY A 49 4.50 -3.43 -2.44
C GLY A 49 5.52 -2.30 -2.21
N THR A 50 6.63 -2.30 -2.94
CA THR A 50 7.62 -1.22 -2.91
C THR A 50 7.02 0.09 -3.45
N LEU A 51 6.30 0.05 -4.58
CA LEU A 51 5.64 1.23 -5.13
C LEU A 51 4.60 1.83 -4.17
N LEU A 52 3.80 0.97 -3.51
CA LEU A 52 2.84 1.38 -2.48
C LEU A 52 3.54 2.06 -1.30
N THR A 53 4.73 1.58 -0.93
CA THR A 53 5.55 2.18 0.12
C THR A 53 6.07 3.56 -0.30
N LEU A 54 6.55 3.70 -1.54
CA LEU A 54 7.06 4.97 -2.07
C LEU A 54 5.94 6.02 -2.21
N THR A 55 4.78 5.62 -2.73
CA THR A 55 3.61 6.51 -2.87
C THR A 55 2.99 6.87 -1.52
N GLY A 56 2.95 5.92 -0.58
CA GLY A 56 2.48 6.17 0.79
C GLY A 56 3.47 6.98 1.65
N GLY A 57 4.78 6.84 1.41
CA GLY A 57 5.86 7.48 2.17
C GLY A 57 6.21 8.89 1.70
N GLY A 58 6.18 9.16 0.39
CA GLY A 58 6.42 10.51 -0.16
C GLY A 58 5.40 11.54 0.32
N LEU A 59 4.14 11.12 0.52
CA LEU A 59 3.08 11.96 1.10
C LEU A 59 3.25 12.20 2.61
N GLN A 60 4.00 11.35 3.33
CA GLN A 60 4.25 11.51 4.76
C GLN A 60 5.36 12.54 5.01
N MET A 61 6.49 12.45 4.30
CA MET A 61 7.65 13.34 4.51
C MET A 61 7.30 14.83 4.29
N SER A 62 6.53 15.14 3.23
CA SER A 62 6.09 16.50 2.94
C SER A 62 5.09 17.04 3.97
N ARG A 63 4.26 16.18 4.56
CA ARG A 63 3.24 16.58 5.55
C ARG A 63 3.81 16.82 6.94
N PHE A 64 4.81 16.05 7.36
CA PHE A 64 5.47 16.26 8.65
C PHE A 64 6.23 17.58 8.70
N ALA A 65 7.02 17.89 7.67
CA ALA A 65 7.72 19.18 7.56
C ALA A 65 6.73 20.37 7.54
N THR A 66 5.61 20.22 6.83
CA THR A 66 4.59 21.28 6.75
C THR A 66 3.81 21.45 8.07
N LYS A 67 3.59 20.37 8.84
CA LYS A 67 2.93 20.44 10.15
C LYS A 67 3.79 21.16 11.19
N GLU A 68 5.09 20.91 11.19
CA GLU A 68 6.02 21.52 12.15
C GLU A 68 6.12 23.05 11.95
N ILE A 69 6.19 23.50 10.70
CA ILE A 69 6.21 24.93 10.35
C ILE A 69 4.87 25.61 10.74
N ARG A 70 3.73 24.95 10.53
CA ARG A 70 2.42 25.55 10.86
C ARG A 70 2.13 25.63 12.36
N VAL A 71 2.58 24.64 13.13
CA VAL A 71 2.48 24.66 14.60
C VAL A 71 3.34 25.79 15.18
N LEU A 72 4.53 26.02 14.62
CA LEU A 72 5.36 27.20 14.95
C LEU A 72 4.68 28.53 14.59
N LEU A 73 3.84 28.55 13.54
CA LEU A 73 3.04 29.72 13.15
C LEU A 73 1.70 29.88 13.90
N GLY A 74 1.42 29.04 14.91
CA GLY A 74 0.18 29.12 15.70
C GLY A 74 -1.09 28.68 14.96
N ALA A 75 -0.94 28.03 13.80
CA ALA A 75 -2.07 27.46 13.06
C ALA A 75 -2.52 26.14 13.70
N SER A 76 -3.84 25.99 13.89
CA SER A 76 -4.44 24.78 14.47
C SER A 76 -3.98 23.53 13.70
N PRO A 77 -3.60 22.44 14.39
CA PRO A 77 -3.19 21.22 13.72
C PRO A 77 -4.32 20.76 12.81
N GLU A 78 -4.01 20.56 11.53
CA GLU A 78 -4.92 19.92 10.61
C GLU A 78 -5.20 18.52 11.17
N ARG A 79 -6.36 18.38 11.85
CA ARG A 79 -6.94 17.08 12.15
C ARG A 79 -7.08 16.43 10.80
N GLU A 80 -6.48 15.26 10.67
CA GLU A 80 -6.51 14.40 9.50
C GLU A 80 -7.90 14.46 8.88
N THR A 81 -8.07 15.36 7.91
CA THR A 81 -9.21 15.35 7.01
C THR A 81 -8.89 14.19 6.09
N ALA A 82 -9.10 12.99 6.62
CA ALA A 82 -9.71 11.95 5.83
C ALA A 82 -10.86 12.67 5.11
N THR A 83 -10.68 12.91 3.82
CA THR A 83 -11.80 13.18 2.92
C THR A 83 -12.88 12.19 3.31
N GLY A 84 -13.94 12.69 3.97
CA GLY A 84 -14.66 11.94 4.99
C GLY A 84 -15.19 10.59 4.52
N SER A 85 -14.53 9.50 4.90
CA SER A 85 -15.05 8.11 4.94
C SER A 85 -13.95 7.05 5.10
N GLN A 86 -12.70 7.37 4.76
CA GLN A 86 -11.60 6.39 4.80
C GLN A 86 -11.10 6.20 6.23
N VAL A 87 -11.26 4.99 6.78
CA VAL A 87 -10.84 4.64 8.14
C VAL A 87 -9.38 4.21 8.16
N LEU A 88 -8.84 3.83 7.00
CA LEU A 88 -7.48 3.35 6.84
C LEU A 88 -6.53 4.52 6.57
N THR A 89 -5.71 4.87 7.57
CA THR A 89 -4.64 5.86 7.42
C THR A 89 -3.55 5.33 6.48
N SER A 90 -2.72 6.21 5.92
CA SER A 90 -1.58 5.79 5.09
C SER A 90 -0.64 4.81 5.81
N PHE A 91 -0.55 4.89 7.14
CA PHE A 91 0.19 3.93 7.97
C PHE A 91 -0.47 2.55 8.00
N GLY A 92 -1.80 2.50 8.06
CA GLY A 92 -2.57 1.26 7.97
C GLY A 92 -2.40 0.55 6.63
N VAL A 93 -2.35 1.30 5.51
CA VAL A 93 -2.07 0.74 4.19
C VAL A 93 -0.66 0.16 4.12
N PHE A 94 0.34 0.87 4.66
CA PHE A 94 1.72 0.38 4.66
C PHE A 94 1.85 -0.96 5.42
N LEU A 95 1.35 -1.01 6.66
CA LEU A 95 1.46 -2.20 7.50
C LEU A 95 0.59 -3.37 7.04
N LEU A 96 -0.63 -3.11 6.58
CA LEU A 96 -1.59 -4.17 6.26
C LEU A 96 -1.59 -4.58 4.79
N VAL A 97 -0.96 -3.80 3.90
CA VAL A 97 -0.96 -4.08 2.46
C VAL A 97 0.46 -4.21 1.93
N ALA A 98 1.30 -3.18 2.10
CA ALA A 98 2.64 -3.18 1.50
C ALA A 98 3.55 -4.26 2.10
N VAL A 99 3.64 -4.34 3.44
CA VAL A 99 4.48 -5.35 4.11
C VAL A 99 4.04 -6.78 3.77
N PRO A 100 2.74 -7.16 3.84
CA PRO A 100 2.30 -8.49 3.44
C PRO A 100 2.54 -8.79 1.96
N LEU A 101 2.36 -7.82 1.05
CA LEU A 101 2.65 -8.01 -0.38
C LEU A 101 4.13 -8.36 -0.60
N ILE A 102 5.03 -7.58 0.01
CA ILE A 102 6.48 -7.78 -0.12
C ILE A 102 6.87 -9.14 0.46
N ALA A 103 6.40 -9.47 1.66
CA ALA A 103 6.70 -10.74 2.32
C ALA A 103 6.22 -11.92 1.46
N THR A 104 4.99 -11.87 0.96
CA THR A 104 4.43 -12.92 0.09
C THR A 104 5.24 -13.03 -1.21
N GLY A 105 5.57 -11.90 -1.83
CA GLY A 105 6.41 -11.86 -3.03
C GLY A 105 7.77 -12.50 -2.81
N MET A 106 8.46 -12.17 -1.72
CA MET A 106 9.74 -12.74 -1.34
C MET A 106 9.68 -14.26 -1.15
N THR A 107 8.63 -14.78 -0.52
CA THR A 107 8.45 -16.24 -0.36
C THR A 107 8.20 -16.99 -1.67
N LEU A 108 7.69 -16.29 -2.69
CA LEU A 108 7.41 -16.88 -4.00
C LEU A 108 8.62 -16.81 -4.93
N THR A 109 9.51 -15.83 -4.70
CA THR A 109 10.80 -15.71 -5.38
C THR A 109 11.92 -16.50 -4.70
N ALA A 110 11.80 -16.86 -3.43
CA ALA A 110 12.75 -17.77 -2.78
C ALA A 110 12.57 -19.21 -3.28
#